data_AF-A0A947AB40-F1
#
_entry.id   AF-A0A947AB40-F1
#
_cell.length_a   1.000
_cell.length_b   1.000
_cell.length_c   1.000
_cell.angle_alpha   90.00
_cell.angle_beta   90.00
_cell.angle_gamma   90.00
#
_symmetry.space_group_name_H-M   'P 1'
#
loop_
_entity.id
_entity.type
_entity.pdbx_description
1 polymer ?
#
loop_
_entity_poly.entity_id
_entity_poly.type
_entity_poly.pdbx_seq_one_letter_code
_entity_poly.pdbx_strand_id
1 'polypeptide(L)'
;MIDSKFVKQNKALIKALKKQHLAPMDLIPQHDIREKLVELVLNDSPTAADRESSIKFRELKQNLEQTRVDRTKVVVFGGGTGLSNIIGGDSRQKGWAKSPFSGLKLDFPQTKAIVCVTDDGGSTGELLKDLPIIALGDIRHVLLSSIQLEKLQKQYGLTITESLQLVNELSTLFNYRYTNKPNSADSLLKKSGVNLEYLPVSMRTWIQAAITLCYTDEKCKKTLKRAHCIGNLIVLSAICQATSDWHQLFEEPFGISDENAENMYRGLAECVDMFGAQKDAVLPCTITPAQLRFRYTNGVQVRGENKSSEAQRGYPVDQVFVDFCGKPYVSAKVFHYIEEADVLIMAPGSLYSSLIPVLQVPGIADAVRQNERALKLLICNLWVQAGETDKSISDPERKFQVSDMIRAYDRNLPGGTSGLFDQILCLSLKDVPGSIIQNYAVEGKMPIYLDRDLIKNQGLEPIECGFFSKSALQQRQVIQHDPRIVAQTVKTLYLAKHFVLDEPSVDINHHAKDASYLESQLINVPSHDYKKIQDRISNMPVTINGEQSPHLDEENIRELIVTILWSHQDIPLTHL
;
A
#
# COMPACT_ATOMS: atom_id res chain seq x y z
N MET A 1 -39.44 -52.93 17.98
CA MET A 1 -40.00 -51.85 18.82
C MET A 1 -38.88 -50.90 19.15
N ILE A 2 -39.05 -49.59 18.92
CA ILE A 2 -38.03 -48.57 19.23
C ILE A 2 -37.95 -48.42 20.76
N ASP A 3 -36.74 -48.40 21.32
CA ASP A 3 -36.50 -48.27 22.75
C ASP A 3 -37.17 -47.01 23.34
N SER A 4 -38.00 -47.21 24.36
CA SER A 4 -38.71 -46.13 25.05
C SER A 4 -37.77 -45.09 25.67
N LYS A 5 -36.56 -45.49 26.07
CA LYS A 5 -35.54 -44.60 26.64
C LYS A 5 -34.96 -43.69 25.56
N PHE A 6 -34.71 -44.23 24.37
CA PHE A 6 -34.30 -43.46 23.18
C PHE A 6 -35.35 -42.43 22.79
N VAL A 7 -36.64 -42.80 22.73
CA VAL A 7 -37.73 -41.87 22.39
C VAL A 7 -37.86 -40.74 23.43
N LYS A 8 -37.73 -41.06 24.73
CA LYS A 8 -37.87 -40.09 25.82
C LYS A 8 -36.69 -39.12 25.88
N GLN A 9 -35.45 -39.59 25.71
CA GLN A 9 -34.25 -38.74 25.62
C GLN A 9 -34.32 -37.78 24.43
N ASN A 10 -34.68 -38.28 23.24
CA ASN A 10 -34.75 -37.44 22.05
C ASN A 10 -35.92 -36.43 22.09
N LYS A 11 -37.07 -36.79 22.69
CA LYS A 11 -38.15 -35.82 22.94
C LYS A 11 -37.73 -34.70 23.91
N ALA A 12 -36.95 -35.02 24.94
CA ALA A 12 -36.43 -34.01 25.86
C ALA A 12 -35.43 -33.07 25.17
N LEU A 13 -34.53 -33.63 24.34
CA LEU A 13 -33.60 -32.85 23.51
C LEU A 13 -34.34 -31.93 22.52
N ILE A 14 -35.31 -32.44 21.77
CA ILE A 14 -36.13 -31.63 20.84
C ILE A 14 -36.90 -30.54 21.60
N LYS A 15 -37.42 -30.83 22.80
CA LYS A 15 -38.12 -29.83 23.63
C LYS A 15 -37.17 -28.75 24.18
N ALA A 16 -35.91 -29.10 24.46
CA ALA A 16 -34.89 -28.14 24.86
C ALA A 16 -34.46 -27.25 23.68
N LEU A 17 -34.27 -27.82 22.48
CA LEU A 17 -33.97 -27.07 21.25
C LEU A 17 -35.12 -26.12 20.88
N LYS A 18 -36.37 -26.54 21.05
CA LYS A 18 -37.57 -25.69 20.83
C LYS A 18 -37.73 -24.54 21.82
N LYS A 19 -36.98 -24.50 22.93
CA LYS A 19 -37.03 -23.42 23.91
C LYS A 19 -36.03 -22.29 23.63
N GLN A 20 -35.12 -22.45 22.68
CA GLN A 20 -34.21 -21.39 22.28
C GLN A 20 -34.93 -20.45 21.29
N HIS A 21 -35.09 -19.19 21.68
CA HIS A 21 -35.53 -18.14 20.77
C HIS A 21 -34.32 -17.71 19.92
N LEU A 22 -34.29 -18.10 18.65
CA LEU A 22 -33.34 -17.55 17.70
C LEU A 22 -33.75 -16.10 17.40
N ALA A 23 -32.85 -15.16 17.65
CA ALA A 23 -33.05 -13.80 17.18
C ALA A 23 -32.89 -13.77 15.65
N PRO A 24 -33.55 -12.86 14.92
CA PRO A 24 -33.38 -12.76 13.47
C PRO A 24 -31.91 -12.65 13.05
N MET A 25 -31.08 -11.91 13.81
CA MET A 25 -29.65 -11.77 13.56
C MET A 25 -28.85 -13.08 13.68
N ASP A 26 -29.40 -14.13 14.31
CA ASP A 26 -28.75 -15.44 14.39
C ASP A 26 -28.84 -16.23 13.07
N LEU A 27 -29.63 -15.74 12.10
CA LEU A 27 -29.69 -16.29 10.74
C LEU A 27 -28.45 -15.96 9.90
N ILE A 28 -27.66 -14.98 10.34
CA ILE A 28 -26.39 -14.61 9.70
C ILE A 28 -25.28 -15.38 10.44
N PRO A 29 -24.55 -16.30 9.76
CA PRO A 29 -23.68 -17.30 10.40
C PRO A 29 -22.41 -16.74 11.08
N GLN A 30 -22.15 -15.44 10.92
CA GLN A 30 -21.03 -14.72 11.51
C GLN A 30 -21.18 -14.61 13.03
N HIS A 31 -20.05 -14.52 13.74
CA HIS A 31 -20.05 -14.55 15.20
C HIS A 31 -20.25 -13.16 15.80
N ASP A 32 -19.60 -12.16 15.21
CA ASP A 32 -19.64 -10.78 15.69
C ASP A 32 -20.76 -9.98 15.00
N ILE A 33 -21.42 -9.08 15.73
CA ILE A 33 -22.49 -8.25 15.15
C ILE A 33 -22.01 -7.40 13.98
N ARG A 34 -20.77 -6.90 14.01
CA ARG A 34 -20.16 -6.13 12.93
C ARG A 34 -19.92 -7.00 11.70
N GLU A 35 -19.42 -8.22 11.89
CA GLU A 35 -19.30 -9.20 10.81
C GLU A 35 -20.67 -9.50 10.19
N LYS A 36 -21.73 -9.65 11.01
CA LYS A 36 -23.10 -9.84 10.53
C LYS A 36 -23.63 -8.65 9.72
N LEU A 37 -23.33 -7.42 10.14
CA LEU A 37 -23.71 -6.20 9.41
C LEU A 37 -22.97 -6.09 8.07
N VAL A 38 -21.67 -6.38 8.07
CA VAL A 38 -20.88 -6.43 6.82
C VAL A 38 -21.45 -7.51 5.90
N GLU A 39 -21.72 -8.71 6.40
CA GLU A 39 -22.30 -9.79 5.60
C GLU A 39 -23.64 -9.39 4.98
N LEU A 40 -24.52 -8.73 5.75
CA LEU A 40 -25.82 -8.25 5.28
C LEU A 40 -25.69 -7.27 4.11
N VAL A 41 -24.68 -6.39 4.14
CA VAL A 41 -24.43 -5.41 3.06
C VAL A 41 -23.83 -6.10 1.84
N LEU A 42 -22.85 -6.98 2.04
CA LEU A 42 -22.09 -7.60 0.94
C LEU A 42 -22.81 -8.75 0.23
N ASN A 43 -23.78 -9.37 0.88
CA ASN A 43 -24.51 -10.53 0.38
C ASN A 43 -26.02 -10.29 0.34
N ASP A 44 -26.75 -11.26 -0.21
CA ASP A 44 -28.21 -11.22 -0.21
C ASP A 44 -28.74 -11.31 1.22
N SER A 45 -29.82 -10.59 1.51
CA SER A 45 -30.45 -10.65 2.83
C SER A 45 -30.85 -12.10 3.15
N PRO A 46 -30.61 -12.57 4.40
CA PRO A 46 -30.96 -13.92 4.78
C PRO A 46 -32.46 -14.16 4.58
N THR A 47 -32.82 -15.36 4.13
CA THR A 47 -34.23 -15.76 4.02
C THR A 47 -34.76 -15.97 5.43
N ALA A 48 -35.39 -14.95 6.02
CA ALA A 48 -35.99 -15.08 7.33
C ALA A 48 -37.26 -15.93 7.27
N ALA A 49 -37.53 -16.67 8.35
CA ALA A 49 -38.71 -17.53 8.44
C ALA A 49 -40.03 -16.72 8.45
N ASP A 50 -39.98 -15.43 8.81
CA ASP A 50 -41.12 -14.53 8.87
C ASP A 50 -40.92 -13.26 8.01
N ARG A 51 -42.05 -12.67 7.59
CA ARG A 51 -42.09 -11.51 6.69
C ARG A 51 -41.57 -10.23 7.36
N GLU A 52 -41.75 -10.07 8.67
CA GLU A 52 -41.37 -8.86 9.39
C GLU A 52 -39.85 -8.74 9.49
N SER A 53 -39.16 -9.81 9.88
CA SER A 53 -37.70 -9.89 9.90
C SER A 53 -37.10 -9.64 8.52
N SER A 54 -37.71 -10.19 7.46
CA SER A 54 -37.27 -9.97 6.07
C SER A 54 -37.42 -8.50 5.63
N ILE A 55 -38.40 -7.77 6.16
CA ILE A 55 -38.55 -6.32 5.91
C ILE A 55 -37.45 -5.57 6.66
N LYS A 56 -37.24 -5.85 7.94
CA LYS A 56 -36.22 -5.20 8.77
C LYS A 56 -34.80 -5.40 8.22
N PHE A 57 -34.46 -6.58 7.72
CA PHE A 57 -33.17 -6.82 7.07
C PHE A 57 -32.95 -5.95 5.84
N ARG A 58 -33.98 -5.83 4.98
CA ARG A 58 -33.90 -4.98 3.79
C ARG A 58 -33.80 -3.51 4.15
N GLU A 59 -34.57 -3.05 5.14
CA GLU A 59 -34.50 -1.68 5.64
C GLU A 59 -33.11 -1.37 6.24
N LEU A 60 -32.58 -2.26 7.07
CA LEU A 60 -31.24 -2.09 7.66
C LEU A 60 -30.15 -2.06 6.58
N LYS A 61 -30.18 -3.00 5.64
CA LYS A 61 -29.26 -3.03 4.49
C LYS A 61 -29.34 -1.72 3.71
N GLN A 62 -30.54 -1.31 3.34
CA GLN A 62 -30.77 -0.07 2.58
C GLN A 62 -30.26 1.15 3.34
N ASN A 63 -30.50 1.23 4.65
CA ASN A 63 -30.02 2.32 5.48
C ASN A 63 -28.48 2.38 5.49
N LEU A 64 -27.79 1.24 5.66
CA LEU A 64 -26.33 1.17 5.64
C LEU A 64 -25.76 1.58 4.27
N GLU A 65 -26.35 1.10 3.18
CA GLU A 65 -25.91 1.41 1.82
C GLU A 65 -26.15 2.88 1.44
N GLN A 66 -27.31 3.44 1.80
CA GLN A 66 -27.73 4.79 1.36
C GLN A 66 -27.25 5.91 2.28
N THR A 67 -26.86 5.61 3.52
CA THR A 67 -26.34 6.63 4.44
C THR A 67 -25.11 7.31 3.84
N ARG A 68 -25.14 8.64 3.76
CA ARG A 68 -24.04 9.41 3.19
C ARG A 68 -22.93 9.60 4.22
N VAL A 69 -21.70 9.34 3.79
CA VAL A 69 -20.49 9.49 4.61
C VAL A 69 -19.48 10.45 3.96
N ASP A 70 -19.94 11.32 3.05
CA ASP A 70 -19.07 12.20 2.25
C ASP A 70 -18.24 13.20 3.07
N ARG A 71 -18.69 13.51 4.29
CA ARG A 71 -17.98 14.40 5.23
C ARG A 71 -16.93 13.69 6.09
N THR A 72 -16.93 12.36 6.08
CA THR A 72 -16.04 11.54 6.91
C THR A 72 -14.62 11.65 6.36
N LYS A 73 -13.67 12.00 7.24
CA LYS A 73 -12.26 12.14 6.92
C LYS A 73 -11.56 10.79 7.11
N VAL A 74 -11.05 10.25 6.01
CA VAL A 74 -10.34 8.96 6.00
C VAL A 74 -8.88 9.20 5.69
N VAL A 75 -7.98 8.64 6.51
CA VAL A 75 -6.55 8.60 6.21
C VAL A 75 -6.13 7.14 6.06
N VAL A 76 -5.40 6.86 4.98
CA VAL A 76 -4.96 5.51 4.61
C VAL A 76 -3.44 5.48 4.53
N PHE A 77 -2.82 4.55 5.23
CA PHE A 77 -1.36 4.36 5.25
C PHE A 77 -0.99 3.13 4.45
N GLY A 78 0.14 3.19 3.73
CA GLY A 78 0.74 1.99 3.14
C GLY A 78 1.61 2.30 1.95
N GLY A 79 1.79 1.30 1.11
CA GLY A 79 2.56 1.37 -0.13
C GLY A 79 2.02 0.39 -1.16
N GLY A 80 2.66 0.39 -2.31
CA GLY A 80 2.43 -0.54 -3.40
C GLY A 80 0.99 -0.58 -3.91
N THR A 81 0.59 -1.80 -4.22
CA THR A 81 -0.58 -2.10 -5.04
C THR A 81 -1.83 -2.22 -4.19
N GLY A 82 -1.70 -2.66 -2.93
CA GLY A 82 -2.83 -2.80 -2.03
C GLY A 82 -3.41 -1.45 -1.59
N LEU A 83 -2.55 -0.46 -1.31
CA LEU A 83 -2.97 0.92 -1.05
C LEU A 83 -3.75 1.51 -2.23
N SER A 84 -3.15 1.57 -3.42
CA SER A 84 -3.82 2.11 -4.62
C SER A 84 -5.10 1.33 -4.96
N ASN A 85 -5.10 0.01 -4.75
CA ASN A 85 -6.28 -0.82 -4.99
C ASN A 85 -7.47 -0.44 -4.11
N ILE A 86 -7.29 -0.22 -2.81
CA ILE A 86 -8.42 0.14 -1.94
C ILE A 86 -8.88 1.59 -2.11
N ILE A 87 -7.98 2.50 -2.49
CA ILE A 87 -8.33 3.90 -2.76
C ILE A 87 -9.24 4.02 -3.98
N GLY A 88 -8.87 3.39 -5.10
CA GLY A 88 -9.67 3.44 -6.32
C GLY A 88 -9.29 2.43 -7.41
N GLY A 89 -8.62 1.34 -7.03
CA GLY A 89 -8.17 0.28 -7.93
C GLY A 89 -6.73 0.45 -8.42
N ASP A 90 -6.08 -0.68 -8.72
CA ASP A 90 -4.73 -0.70 -9.29
C ASP A 90 -4.75 -0.37 -10.79
N SER A 91 -4.17 0.80 -11.14
CA SER A 91 -4.14 1.32 -12.51
C SER A 91 -3.44 0.43 -13.53
N ARG A 92 -2.60 -0.50 -13.07
CA ARG A 92 -1.88 -1.44 -13.94
C ARG A 92 -2.77 -2.60 -14.40
N GLN A 93 -3.90 -2.83 -13.75
CA GLN A 93 -4.79 -3.92 -14.11
C GLN A 93 -5.52 -3.63 -15.43
N LYS A 94 -5.54 -4.64 -16.31
CA LYS A 94 -6.32 -4.60 -17.55
C LYS A 94 -7.80 -4.38 -17.23
N GLY A 95 -8.33 -3.25 -17.71
CA GLY A 95 -9.73 -2.86 -17.54
C GLY A 95 -10.00 -1.91 -16.37
N TRP A 96 -9.01 -1.52 -15.56
CA TRP A 96 -9.18 -0.53 -14.50
C TRP A 96 -9.85 0.76 -15.00
N ALA A 97 -9.38 1.28 -16.14
CA ALA A 97 -9.90 2.50 -16.76
C ALA A 97 -11.38 2.42 -17.19
N LYS A 98 -12.01 1.23 -17.19
CA LYS A 98 -13.46 1.07 -17.43
C LYS A 98 -14.29 1.46 -16.21
N SER A 99 -13.72 1.46 -15.01
CA SER A 99 -14.40 1.85 -13.77
C SER A 99 -13.41 2.45 -12.76
N PRO A 100 -12.71 3.54 -13.12
CA PRO A 100 -11.65 4.11 -12.28
C PRO A 100 -12.22 4.88 -11.08
N PHE A 101 -13.48 5.30 -11.13
CA PHE A 101 -14.16 6.06 -10.07
C PHE A 101 -14.84 5.10 -9.10
N SER A 102 -14.06 4.34 -8.35
CA SER A 102 -14.53 3.37 -7.35
C SER A 102 -13.68 3.40 -6.09
N GLY A 103 -13.91 2.51 -5.13
CA GLY A 103 -13.11 2.39 -3.92
C GLY A 103 -13.42 3.45 -2.88
N LEU A 104 -12.49 3.62 -1.91
CA LEU A 104 -12.66 4.55 -0.81
C LEU A 104 -12.92 5.98 -1.29
N LYS A 105 -12.29 6.44 -2.37
CA LYS A 105 -12.49 7.82 -2.86
C LYS A 105 -13.91 8.12 -3.33
N LEU A 106 -14.71 7.09 -3.63
CA LEU A 106 -16.09 7.27 -4.09
C LEU A 106 -17.03 7.51 -2.89
N ASP A 107 -16.93 6.66 -1.87
CA ASP A 107 -17.76 6.77 -0.65
C ASP A 107 -17.23 7.86 0.30
N PHE A 108 -15.91 8.04 0.34
CA PHE A 108 -15.15 8.95 1.18
C PHE A 108 -14.29 9.90 0.32
N PRO A 109 -14.89 10.95 -0.29
CA PRO A 109 -14.21 11.82 -1.22
C PRO A 109 -13.04 12.61 -0.60
N GLN A 110 -13.01 12.74 0.73
CA GLN A 110 -11.93 13.41 1.46
C GLN A 110 -10.75 12.50 1.82
N THR A 111 -10.71 11.27 1.30
CA THR A 111 -9.65 10.30 1.59
C THR A 111 -8.26 10.88 1.31
N LYS A 112 -7.34 10.72 2.27
CA LYS A 112 -5.91 11.06 2.17
C LYS A 112 -5.10 9.78 2.23
N ALA A 113 -4.15 9.62 1.31
CA ALA A 113 -3.23 8.50 1.33
C ALA A 113 -1.84 8.98 1.76
N ILE A 114 -1.31 8.37 2.82
CA ILE A 114 0.06 8.56 3.31
C ILE A 114 0.90 7.38 2.79
N VAL A 115 1.80 7.68 1.85
CA VAL A 115 2.46 6.70 1.00
C VAL A 115 3.88 6.43 1.47
N CYS A 116 4.27 5.16 1.51
CA CYS A 116 5.65 4.72 1.75
C CYS A 116 6.60 5.21 0.65
N VAL A 117 7.84 5.54 1.03
CA VAL A 117 8.81 6.18 0.13
C VAL A 117 10.18 5.51 0.09
N THR A 118 10.27 4.27 0.56
CA THR A 118 11.54 3.55 0.74
C THR A 118 11.82 2.50 -0.35
N ASP A 119 10.95 2.39 -1.35
CA ASP A 119 11.14 1.51 -2.52
C ASP A 119 12.41 1.90 -3.28
N ASP A 120 13.23 0.90 -3.58
CA ASP A 120 14.47 1.04 -4.35
C ASP A 120 14.50 0.13 -5.59
N GLY A 121 13.35 -0.43 -5.99
CA GLY A 121 13.21 -1.31 -7.14
C GLY A 121 12.88 -0.61 -8.46
N GLY A 122 13.13 -1.31 -9.57
CA GLY A 122 12.67 -0.93 -10.90
C GLY A 122 12.94 0.52 -11.31
N SER A 123 11.90 1.25 -11.76
CA SER A 123 12.06 2.65 -12.19
C SER A 123 12.42 3.59 -11.04
N THR A 124 12.09 3.22 -9.81
CA THR A 124 12.40 4.01 -8.62
C THR A 124 13.89 3.90 -8.33
N GLY A 125 14.41 2.68 -8.21
CA GLY A 125 15.83 2.42 -7.99
C GLY A 125 16.73 3.09 -9.01
N GLU A 126 16.33 3.07 -10.30
CA GLU A 126 17.09 3.75 -11.35
C GLU A 126 17.13 5.29 -11.18
N LEU A 127 16.10 5.91 -10.59
CA LEU A 127 16.10 7.34 -10.30
C LEU A 127 16.99 7.66 -9.09
N LEU A 128 16.96 6.82 -8.05
CA LEU A 128 17.76 6.99 -6.84
C LEU A 128 19.27 6.96 -7.09
N LYS A 129 19.72 6.32 -8.18
CA LYS A 129 21.12 6.34 -8.63
C LYS A 129 21.60 7.73 -9.06
N ASP A 130 20.71 8.54 -9.65
CA ASP A 130 21.09 9.84 -10.23
C ASP A 130 20.64 11.02 -9.37
N LEU A 131 19.56 10.86 -8.61
CA LEU A 131 18.87 11.97 -7.95
C LEU A 131 18.61 11.67 -6.46
N PRO A 132 18.86 12.63 -5.57
CA PRO A 132 18.62 12.49 -4.13
C PRO A 132 17.15 12.76 -3.78
N ILE A 133 16.26 11.95 -4.32
CA ILE A 133 14.80 12.06 -4.15
C ILE A 133 14.26 10.87 -3.38
N ILE A 134 13.01 10.97 -2.93
CA ILE A 134 12.24 9.85 -2.41
C ILE A 134 11.73 8.92 -3.51
N ALA A 135 11.29 7.72 -3.14
CA ALA A 135 10.61 6.84 -4.07
C ALA A 135 9.31 7.47 -4.62
N LEU A 136 9.13 7.42 -5.94
CA LEU A 136 7.96 8.01 -6.63
C LEU A 136 6.98 6.97 -7.18
N GLY A 137 7.36 5.69 -7.22
CA GLY A 137 6.59 4.62 -7.85
C GLY A 137 5.19 4.47 -7.27
N ASP A 138 5.10 4.38 -5.95
CA ASP A 138 3.83 4.20 -5.22
C ASP A 138 3.00 5.47 -5.23
N ILE A 139 3.62 6.64 -5.06
CA ILE A 139 2.95 7.95 -5.16
C ILE A 139 2.22 8.07 -6.49
N ARG A 140 2.89 7.72 -7.59
CA ARG A 140 2.30 7.71 -8.94
C ARG A 140 1.06 6.80 -9.03
N HIS A 141 1.12 5.59 -8.47
CA HIS A 141 0.00 4.65 -8.50
C HIS A 141 -1.19 5.15 -7.68
N VAL A 142 -0.91 5.66 -6.48
CA VAL A 142 -1.92 6.22 -5.60
C VAL A 142 -2.55 7.47 -6.23
N LEU A 143 -1.78 8.30 -6.93
CA LEU A 143 -2.28 9.47 -7.67
C LEU A 143 -3.32 9.08 -8.71
N LEU A 144 -3.03 8.11 -9.59
CA LEU A 144 -4.01 7.64 -10.58
C LEU A 144 -5.24 7.05 -9.89
N SER A 145 -5.03 6.26 -8.84
CA SER A 145 -6.12 5.67 -8.07
C SER A 145 -6.95 6.72 -7.33
N SER A 146 -6.47 7.95 -7.15
CA SER A 146 -7.15 9.03 -6.42
C SER A 146 -7.95 9.99 -7.31
N ILE A 147 -7.89 9.85 -8.64
CA ILE A 147 -8.63 10.72 -9.58
C ILE A 147 -10.15 10.60 -9.35
N GLN A 148 -10.85 11.72 -9.23
CA GLN A 148 -12.28 11.76 -8.94
C GLN A 148 -13.08 12.35 -10.10
N LEU A 149 -14.19 11.70 -10.44
CA LEU A 149 -15.11 12.15 -11.49
C LEU A 149 -15.59 13.59 -11.21
N GLU A 150 -16.11 13.85 -10.01
CA GLU A 150 -16.67 15.17 -9.65
C GLU A 150 -15.63 16.30 -9.81
N LYS A 151 -14.36 16.03 -9.48
CA LYS A 151 -13.26 16.99 -9.62
C LYS A 151 -12.96 17.26 -11.10
N LEU A 152 -12.89 16.23 -11.94
CA LEU A 152 -12.71 16.37 -13.39
C LEU A 152 -13.86 17.17 -14.03
N GLN A 153 -15.10 16.87 -13.65
CA GLN A 153 -16.28 17.58 -14.15
C GLN A 153 -16.27 19.06 -13.75
N LYS A 154 -15.97 19.37 -12.48
CA LYS A 154 -15.93 20.75 -11.98
C LYS A 154 -14.77 21.57 -12.55
N GLN A 155 -13.59 20.97 -12.66
CA GLN A 155 -12.36 21.68 -13.04
C GLN A 155 -12.20 21.83 -14.55
N TYR A 156 -12.61 20.82 -15.32
CA TYR A 156 -12.39 20.77 -16.76
C TYR A 156 -13.68 20.74 -17.58
N GLY A 157 -14.86 20.72 -16.94
CA GLY A 157 -16.15 20.72 -17.64
C GLY A 157 -16.46 19.42 -18.39
N LEU A 158 -15.80 18.32 -18.05
CA LEU A 158 -15.89 17.06 -18.79
C LEU A 158 -17.20 16.32 -18.49
N THR A 159 -17.73 15.61 -19.48
CA THR A 159 -18.77 14.61 -19.30
C THR A 159 -18.19 13.34 -18.64
N ILE A 160 -19.07 12.40 -18.25
CA ILE A 160 -18.65 11.10 -17.72
C ILE A 160 -17.81 10.33 -18.76
N THR A 161 -18.25 10.32 -20.02
CA THR A 161 -17.56 9.63 -21.12
C THR A 161 -16.18 10.24 -21.37
N GLU A 162 -16.09 11.57 -21.44
CA GLU A 162 -14.80 12.26 -21.61
C GLU A 162 -13.87 12.03 -20.41
N SER A 163 -14.41 12.00 -19.18
CA SER A 163 -13.63 11.71 -17.98
C SER A 163 -13.07 10.28 -17.99
N LEU A 164 -13.85 9.29 -18.45
CA LEU A 164 -13.38 7.92 -18.63
C LEU A 164 -12.28 7.84 -19.70
N GLN A 165 -12.47 8.53 -20.83
CA GLN A 165 -11.46 8.58 -21.90
C GLN A 165 -10.16 9.21 -21.39
N LEU A 166 -10.25 10.35 -20.69
CA LEU A 166 -9.12 11.04 -20.07
C LEU A 166 -8.36 10.10 -19.13
N VAL A 167 -9.05 9.40 -18.22
CA VAL A 167 -8.40 8.49 -17.28
C VAL A 167 -7.76 7.30 -18.01
N ASN A 168 -8.34 6.82 -19.11
CA ASN A 168 -7.72 5.81 -19.95
C ASN A 168 -6.40 6.29 -20.58
N GLU A 169 -6.37 7.52 -21.10
CA GLU A 169 -5.16 8.12 -21.64
C GLU A 169 -4.10 8.37 -20.56
N LEU A 170 -4.50 8.90 -19.41
CA LEU A 170 -3.59 9.09 -18.27
C LEU A 170 -3.02 7.76 -17.79
N SER A 171 -3.83 6.70 -17.67
CA SER A 171 -3.35 5.36 -17.31
C SER A 171 -2.33 4.83 -18.31
N THR A 172 -2.61 4.97 -19.60
CA THR A 172 -1.74 4.54 -20.69
C THR A 172 -0.39 5.24 -20.60
N LEU A 173 -0.41 6.57 -20.45
CA LEU A 173 0.78 7.36 -20.27
C LEU A 173 1.53 6.98 -18.98
N PHE A 174 0.90 7.09 -17.82
CA PHE A 174 1.56 6.95 -16.53
C PHE A 174 2.08 5.53 -16.24
N ASN A 175 1.56 4.50 -16.90
CA ASN A 175 2.06 3.13 -16.78
C ASN A 175 3.04 2.73 -17.88
N TYR A 176 3.25 3.58 -18.89
CA TYR A 176 4.21 3.30 -19.96
C TYR A 176 5.64 3.26 -19.44
N ARG A 177 6.38 2.24 -19.88
CA ARG A 177 7.80 2.05 -19.57
C ARG A 177 8.57 1.89 -20.88
N TYR A 178 9.65 2.66 -21.01
CA TYR A 178 10.61 2.47 -22.09
C TYR A 178 11.84 1.74 -21.57
N THR A 179 12.49 0.97 -22.45
CA THR A 179 13.76 0.30 -22.15
C THR A 179 14.94 1.15 -22.61
N ASN A 180 14.85 1.70 -23.82
CA ASN A 180 15.91 2.51 -24.43
C ASN A 180 15.49 3.98 -24.47
N LYS A 181 16.45 4.88 -24.23
CA LYS A 181 16.25 6.33 -24.31
C LYS A 181 15.54 6.72 -25.62
N PRO A 182 14.34 7.31 -25.57
CA PRO A 182 13.69 7.84 -26.77
C PRO A 182 14.43 9.10 -27.26
N ASN A 183 14.44 9.32 -28.57
CA ASN A 183 15.21 10.40 -29.21
C ASN A 183 14.76 11.81 -28.82
N SER A 184 13.49 11.99 -28.45
CA SER A 184 12.90 13.27 -28.06
C SER A 184 11.67 13.08 -27.18
N ALA A 185 11.23 14.16 -26.52
CA ALA A 185 9.98 14.21 -25.76
C ALA A 185 8.77 13.79 -26.60
N ASP A 186 8.66 14.29 -27.83
CA ASP A 186 7.57 13.93 -28.75
C ASP A 186 7.62 12.45 -29.15
N SER A 187 8.83 11.91 -29.37
CA SER A 187 9.00 10.49 -29.68
C SER A 187 8.55 9.62 -28.50
N LEU A 188 8.86 10.03 -27.27
CA LEU A 188 8.44 9.33 -26.05
C LEU A 188 6.91 9.35 -25.90
N LEU A 189 6.29 10.52 -26.05
CA LEU A 189 4.83 10.67 -26.02
C LEU A 189 4.15 9.79 -27.07
N LYS A 190 4.61 9.85 -28.32
CA LYS A 190 4.07 9.01 -29.41
C LYS A 190 4.22 7.52 -29.13
N LYS A 191 5.37 7.08 -28.62
CA LYS A 191 5.62 5.67 -28.28
C LYS A 191 4.79 5.17 -27.09
N SER A 192 4.37 6.06 -26.19
CA SER A 192 3.51 5.70 -25.08
C SER A 192 2.11 5.25 -25.53
N GLY A 193 1.68 5.65 -26.73
CA GLY A 193 0.35 5.37 -27.26
C GLY A 193 -0.73 6.30 -26.73
N VAL A 194 -0.39 7.30 -25.91
CA VAL A 194 -1.34 8.31 -25.43
C VAL A 194 -1.88 9.16 -26.58
N ASN A 195 -3.18 9.42 -26.60
CA ASN A 195 -3.77 10.47 -27.42
C ASN A 195 -3.99 11.74 -26.59
N LEU A 196 -3.10 12.71 -26.77
CA LEU A 196 -3.13 13.99 -26.05
C LEU A 196 -4.35 14.87 -26.39
N GLU A 197 -5.09 14.59 -27.46
CA GLU A 197 -6.30 15.36 -27.82
C GLU A 197 -7.45 15.14 -26.85
N TYR A 198 -7.47 14.00 -26.15
CA TYR A 198 -8.47 13.72 -25.11
C TYR A 198 -8.12 14.33 -23.76
N LEU A 199 -6.98 15.01 -23.64
CA LEU A 199 -6.59 15.72 -22.42
C LEU A 199 -6.99 17.20 -22.52
N PRO A 200 -7.47 17.81 -21.41
CA PRO A 200 -7.68 19.25 -21.35
C PRO A 200 -6.43 20.01 -21.74
N VAL A 201 -6.59 21.16 -22.42
CA VAL A 201 -5.47 21.95 -22.96
C VAL A 201 -4.43 22.26 -21.89
N SER A 202 -4.85 22.68 -20.70
CA SER A 202 -3.95 22.99 -19.59
C SER A 202 -3.14 21.76 -19.14
N MET A 203 -3.79 20.60 -19.00
CA MET A 203 -3.14 19.35 -18.63
C MET A 203 -2.15 18.87 -19.70
N ARG A 204 -2.54 18.94 -20.98
CA ARG A 204 -1.67 18.60 -22.11
C ARG A 204 -0.41 19.46 -22.11
N THR A 205 -0.57 20.79 -22.02
CA THR A 205 0.56 21.73 -22.00
C THR A 205 1.47 21.45 -20.81
N TRP A 206 0.89 21.18 -19.64
CA TRP A 206 1.64 20.85 -18.43
C TRP A 206 2.44 19.55 -18.56
N ILE A 207 1.84 18.47 -19.08
CA ILE A 207 2.53 17.19 -19.34
C ILE A 207 3.67 17.39 -20.36
N GLN A 208 3.43 18.14 -21.43
CA GLN A 208 4.45 18.43 -22.45
C GLN A 208 5.63 19.20 -21.84
N ALA A 209 5.37 20.19 -21.00
CA ALA A 209 6.41 20.91 -20.27
C ALA A 209 7.18 19.98 -19.32
N ALA A 210 6.48 19.13 -18.57
CA ALA A 210 7.08 18.16 -17.65
C ALA A 210 8.02 17.17 -18.36
N ILE A 211 7.61 16.63 -19.51
CA ILE A 211 8.45 15.70 -20.27
C ILE A 211 9.60 16.45 -20.96
N THR A 212 9.34 17.66 -21.48
CA THR A 212 10.39 18.49 -22.10
C THR A 212 11.52 18.78 -21.11
N LEU A 213 11.17 19.12 -19.86
CA LEU A 213 12.14 19.33 -18.79
C LEU A 213 13.09 18.13 -18.63
N CYS A 214 12.58 16.90 -18.73
CA CYS A 214 13.42 15.69 -18.63
C CYS A 214 14.51 15.61 -19.71
N TYR A 215 14.28 16.24 -20.87
CA TYR A 215 15.20 16.25 -22.01
C TYR A 215 16.13 17.45 -22.06
N THR A 216 15.68 18.60 -21.54
CA THR A 216 16.42 19.86 -21.60
C THR A 216 17.31 20.09 -20.39
N ASP A 217 16.92 19.57 -19.24
CA ASP A 217 17.68 19.75 -18.00
C ASP A 217 18.82 18.73 -17.87
N GLU A 218 20.00 19.19 -17.44
CA GLU A 218 21.21 18.37 -17.37
C GLU A 218 21.19 17.31 -16.25
N LYS A 219 20.50 17.53 -15.13
CA LYS A 219 20.34 16.52 -14.08
C LYS A 219 19.27 15.49 -14.48
N CYS A 220 18.11 15.93 -14.99
CA CYS A 220 17.05 15.01 -15.42
C CYS A 220 17.44 14.17 -16.65
N LYS A 221 18.18 14.74 -17.60
CA LYS A 221 18.60 14.04 -18.84
C LYS A 221 19.50 12.83 -18.60
N LYS A 222 20.17 12.77 -17.44
CA LYS A 222 20.96 11.59 -17.01
C LYS A 222 20.07 10.39 -16.72
N THR A 223 18.91 10.62 -16.11
CA THR A 223 17.94 9.56 -15.79
C THR A 223 17.46 8.86 -17.06
N LEU A 224 17.27 9.61 -18.15
CA LEU A 224 16.79 9.07 -19.42
C LEU A 224 17.69 7.99 -20.07
N LYS A 225 18.91 7.76 -19.57
CA LYS A 225 19.81 6.74 -20.09
C LYS A 225 19.36 5.31 -19.76
N ARG A 226 18.52 5.12 -18.74
CA ARG A 226 18.10 3.80 -18.25
C ARG A 226 16.59 3.62 -18.41
N ALA A 227 16.13 2.37 -18.22
CA ALA A 227 14.73 2.03 -18.39
C ALA A 227 13.86 2.68 -17.31
N HIS A 228 12.94 3.55 -17.70
CA HIS A 228 12.07 4.24 -16.75
C HIS A 228 10.60 4.15 -17.11
N CYS A 229 9.78 4.29 -16.07
CA CYS A 229 8.37 4.61 -16.25
C CYS A 229 8.19 6.12 -16.41
N ILE A 230 7.49 6.53 -17.46
CA ILE A 230 7.27 7.95 -17.74
C ILE A 230 6.44 8.64 -16.66
N GLY A 231 5.51 7.93 -15.99
CA GLY A 231 4.75 8.52 -14.88
C GLY A 231 5.65 8.97 -13.73
N ASN A 232 6.72 8.23 -13.41
CA ASN A 232 7.67 8.64 -12.38
C ASN A 232 8.43 9.91 -12.82
N LEU A 233 8.79 10.01 -14.11
CA LEU A 233 9.45 11.19 -14.66
C LEU A 233 8.53 12.42 -14.66
N ILE A 234 7.23 12.25 -14.92
CA ILE A 234 6.25 13.34 -14.87
C ILE A 234 6.12 13.87 -13.43
N VAL A 235 6.01 12.97 -12.44
CA VAL A 235 5.95 13.34 -11.02
C VAL A 235 7.24 14.03 -10.59
N LEU A 236 8.40 13.51 -10.99
CA LEU A 236 9.70 14.15 -10.75
C LEU A 236 9.73 15.57 -11.31
N SER A 237 9.36 15.76 -12.57
CA SER A 237 9.34 17.08 -13.21
C SER A 237 8.42 18.07 -12.51
N ALA A 238 7.30 17.62 -11.94
CA ALA A 238 6.42 18.47 -11.14
C ALA A 238 7.13 19.02 -9.91
N ILE A 239 7.86 18.15 -9.20
CA ILE A 239 8.68 18.52 -8.03
C ILE A 239 9.77 19.53 -8.43
N CYS A 240 10.45 19.28 -9.55
CA CYS A 240 11.50 20.17 -10.07
C CYS A 240 10.94 21.55 -10.43
N GLN A 241 9.83 21.62 -11.16
CA GLN A 241 9.22 22.89 -11.58
C GLN A 241 8.72 23.74 -10.41
N ALA A 242 8.24 23.08 -9.35
CA ALA A 242 7.80 23.76 -8.15
C ALA A 242 8.96 24.29 -7.29
N THR A 243 10.23 24.05 -7.65
CA THR A 243 11.38 24.50 -6.85
C THR A 243 12.29 25.43 -7.65
N SER A 244 12.45 26.68 -7.18
CA SER A 244 13.07 27.78 -7.92
C SER A 244 14.53 27.55 -8.31
N ASP A 245 15.31 26.91 -7.44
CA ASP A 245 16.64 26.37 -7.75
C ASP A 245 16.72 24.93 -7.28
N TRP A 246 15.97 24.06 -7.94
CA TRP A 246 15.90 22.64 -7.59
C TRP A 246 17.25 21.92 -7.74
N HIS A 247 18.27 22.55 -8.33
CA HIS A 247 19.62 22.00 -8.36
C HIS A 247 20.25 22.02 -6.96
N GLN A 248 19.93 23.02 -6.13
CA GLN A 248 20.36 23.11 -4.73
C GLN A 248 19.72 22.02 -3.85
N LEU A 249 18.51 21.53 -4.20
CA LEU A 249 17.90 20.37 -3.53
C LEU A 249 18.84 19.17 -3.46
N PHE A 250 19.81 19.11 -4.37
CA PHE A 250 20.65 17.96 -4.62
C PHE A 250 22.13 18.18 -4.33
N GLU A 251 22.48 19.33 -3.76
CA GLU A 251 23.86 19.70 -3.45
C GLU A 251 24.11 19.76 -1.94
N GLU A 252 23.04 19.80 -1.13
CA GLU A 252 23.09 19.67 0.33
C GLU A 252 23.56 18.26 0.76
N PRO A 253 24.64 18.17 1.55
CA PRO A 253 25.20 16.87 1.95
C PRO A 253 24.40 16.14 3.04
N PHE A 254 23.58 16.86 3.84
CA PHE A 254 22.89 16.31 5.01
C PHE A 254 21.48 16.89 5.20
N GLY A 255 20.53 16.39 4.42
CA GLY A 255 19.10 16.66 4.58
C GLY A 255 18.55 17.78 3.69
N ILE A 256 17.24 17.75 3.51
CA ILE A 256 16.48 18.74 2.74
C ILE A 256 16.09 19.86 3.71
N SER A 257 16.36 21.12 3.37
CA SER A 257 15.88 22.26 4.18
C SER A 257 14.34 22.29 4.22
N ASP A 258 13.77 22.83 5.28
CA ASP A 258 12.30 22.89 5.43
C ASP A 258 11.61 23.60 4.25
N GLU A 259 12.24 24.65 3.70
CA GLU A 259 11.74 25.35 2.51
C GLU A 259 11.71 24.44 1.27
N ASN A 260 12.81 23.71 1.05
CA ASN A 260 12.93 22.78 -0.06
C ASN A 260 11.97 21.60 0.07
N ALA A 261 11.79 21.10 1.29
CA ALA A 261 10.83 20.07 1.61
C ALA A 261 9.40 20.52 1.25
N GLU A 262 8.99 21.72 1.66
CA GLU A 262 7.69 22.29 1.33
C GLU A 262 7.52 22.55 -0.18
N ASN A 263 8.57 22.96 -0.88
CA ASN A 263 8.54 23.09 -2.35
C ASN A 263 8.27 21.73 -3.04
N MET A 264 8.86 20.64 -2.54
CA MET A 264 8.58 19.29 -3.05
C MET A 264 7.13 18.86 -2.78
N TYR A 265 6.60 19.11 -1.58
CA TYR A 265 5.18 18.90 -1.29
C TYR A 265 4.28 19.73 -2.20
N ARG A 266 4.65 20.99 -2.51
CA ARG A 266 3.92 21.83 -3.46
C ARG A 266 3.88 21.21 -4.86
N GLY A 267 5.02 20.75 -5.39
CA GLY A 267 5.07 20.11 -6.70
C GLY A 267 4.22 18.84 -6.79
N LEU A 268 4.21 18.02 -5.73
CA LEU A 268 3.31 16.88 -5.62
C LEU A 268 1.84 17.31 -5.58
N ALA A 269 1.50 18.35 -4.81
CA ALA A 269 0.14 18.86 -4.72
C ALA A 269 -0.37 19.43 -6.05
N GLU A 270 0.49 20.12 -6.80
CA GLU A 270 0.18 20.60 -8.17
C GLU A 270 -0.08 19.43 -9.13
N CYS A 271 0.72 18.37 -9.03
CA CYS A 271 0.52 17.14 -9.79
C CYS A 271 -0.84 16.50 -9.48
N VAL A 272 -1.18 16.37 -8.19
CA VAL A 272 -2.46 15.82 -7.71
C VAL A 272 -3.65 16.63 -8.21
N ASP A 273 -3.59 17.97 -8.12
CA ASP A 273 -4.66 18.84 -8.58
C ASP A 273 -4.82 18.83 -10.11
N MET A 274 -3.71 18.85 -10.86
CA MET A 274 -3.71 18.79 -12.31
C MET A 274 -4.36 17.52 -12.86
N PHE A 275 -4.24 16.39 -12.16
CA PHE A 275 -4.82 15.12 -12.59
C PHE A 275 -6.24 14.86 -12.08
N GLY A 276 -6.85 15.83 -11.41
CA GLY A 276 -8.25 15.73 -10.97
C GLY A 276 -8.46 14.86 -9.74
N ALA A 277 -7.45 14.74 -8.88
CA ALA A 277 -7.62 14.22 -7.53
C ALA A 277 -7.90 15.38 -6.54
N GLN A 278 -8.38 15.05 -5.34
CA GLN A 278 -8.60 16.08 -4.32
C GLN A 278 -7.29 16.65 -3.80
N LYS A 279 -7.33 17.91 -3.32
CA LYS A 279 -6.18 18.55 -2.70
C LYS A 279 -5.57 17.65 -1.62
N ASP A 280 -4.26 17.47 -1.65
CA ASP A 280 -3.51 16.66 -0.69
C ASP A 280 -4.00 15.18 -0.62
N ALA A 281 -4.68 14.65 -1.65
CA ALA A 281 -5.15 13.25 -1.66
C ALA A 281 -4.01 12.22 -1.56
N VAL A 282 -2.81 12.60 -1.98
CA VAL A 282 -1.60 11.76 -1.93
C VAL A 282 -0.48 12.55 -1.28
N LEU A 283 0.04 12.02 -0.18
CA LEU A 283 1.12 12.62 0.59
C LEU A 283 2.19 11.54 0.85
N PRO A 284 3.47 11.82 0.62
CA PRO A 284 4.52 10.93 1.10
C PRO A 284 4.54 10.91 2.63
N CYS A 285 4.91 9.79 3.25
CA CYS A 285 5.08 9.72 4.71
C CYS A 285 6.23 10.62 5.21
N THR A 286 7.22 10.87 4.36
CA THR A 286 8.32 11.82 4.57
C THR A 286 8.86 12.26 3.21
N ILE A 287 9.45 13.45 3.12
CA ILE A 287 10.21 13.84 1.93
C ILE A 287 11.72 13.61 2.07
N THR A 288 12.18 13.23 3.27
CA THR A 288 13.58 12.87 3.50
C THR A 288 13.86 11.51 2.86
N PRO A 289 14.84 11.39 1.94
CA PRO A 289 15.23 10.12 1.37
C PRO A 289 15.67 9.12 2.45
N ALA A 290 15.31 7.85 2.25
CA ALA A 290 15.60 6.78 3.20
C ALA A 290 15.72 5.43 2.46
N GLN A 291 16.36 4.46 3.11
CA GLN A 291 16.46 3.08 2.63
C GLN A 291 16.02 2.11 3.72
N LEU A 292 15.48 0.97 3.30
CA LEU A 292 15.18 -0.12 4.23
C LEU A 292 16.43 -0.93 4.54
N ARG A 293 16.51 -1.39 5.78
CA ARG A 293 17.45 -2.40 6.22
C ARG A 293 16.70 -3.50 6.96
N PHE A 294 16.84 -4.72 6.48
CA PHE A 294 16.25 -5.91 7.08
C PHE A 294 17.29 -6.61 7.93
N ARG A 295 16.90 -7.10 9.10
CA ARG A 295 17.66 -8.05 9.89
C ARG A 295 16.88 -9.34 10.04
N TYR A 296 17.51 -10.45 9.68
CA TYR A 296 16.95 -11.78 9.84
C TYR A 296 17.35 -12.39 11.20
N THR A 297 16.61 -13.40 11.63
CA THR A 297 16.83 -14.10 12.92
C THR A 297 18.21 -14.76 13.06
N ASN A 298 18.91 -15.03 11.95
CA ASN A 298 20.30 -15.51 11.97
C ASN A 298 21.34 -14.39 12.11
N GLY A 299 20.91 -13.14 12.29
CA GLY A 299 21.77 -11.96 12.45
C GLY A 299 22.22 -11.30 11.15
N VAL A 300 21.95 -11.89 9.98
CA VAL A 300 22.28 -11.29 8.69
C VAL A 300 21.46 -10.02 8.45
N GLN A 301 22.11 -8.98 7.96
CA GLN A 301 21.47 -7.73 7.55
C GLN A 301 21.54 -7.54 6.04
N VAL A 302 20.49 -6.98 5.47
CA VAL A 302 20.39 -6.67 4.04
C VAL A 302 19.85 -5.25 3.90
N ARG A 303 20.47 -4.46 3.03
CA ARG A 303 19.95 -3.13 2.64
C ARG A 303 19.17 -3.23 1.33
N GLY A 304 18.10 -2.46 1.27
CA GLY A 304 17.23 -2.33 0.10
C GLY A 304 16.02 -3.26 0.12
N GLU A 305 14.88 -2.76 -0.36
CA GLU A 305 13.64 -3.52 -0.49
C GLU A 305 13.75 -4.54 -1.62
N ASN A 306 14.20 -4.12 -2.80
CA ASN A 306 14.28 -4.97 -3.98
C ASN A 306 15.15 -6.20 -3.72
N LYS A 307 16.32 -5.99 -3.11
CA LYS A 307 17.23 -7.08 -2.75
C LYS A 307 16.63 -8.04 -1.72
N SER A 308 15.89 -7.52 -0.75
CA SER A 308 15.28 -8.33 0.31
C SER A 308 14.11 -9.18 -0.19
N SER A 309 13.34 -8.67 -1.16
CA SER A 309 12.22 -9.41 -1.77
C SER A 309 12.66 -10.53 -2.72
N GLU A 310 13.81 -10.38 -3.40
CA GLU A 310 14.36 -11.41 -4.28
C GLU A 310 15.15 -12.49 -3.51
N ALA A 311 15.69 -12.15 -2.34
CA ALA A 311 16.57 -13.03 -1.60
C ALA A 311 15.80 -14.05 -0.74
N GLN A 312 15.77 -15.32 -1.17
CA GLN A 312 15.25 -16.43 -0.36
C GLN A 312 16.26 -16.84 0.73
N ARG A 313 16.29 -16.12 1.84
CA ARG A 313 17.26 -16.34 2.92
C ARG A 313 16.96 -17.58 3.77
N GLY A 314 15.72 -18.05 3.78
CA GLY A 314 15.33 -19.21 4.58
C GLY A 314 15.27 -18.96 6.09
N TYR A 315 15.35 -17.70 6.53
CA TYR A 315 15.20 -17.28 7.93
C TYR A 315 14.10 -16.23 8.06
N PRO A 316 13.29 -16.24 9.14
CA PRO A 316 12.35 -15.16 9.42
C PRO A 316 13.04 -13.79 9.51
N VAL A 317 12.36 -12.75 9.05
CA VAL A 317 12.69 -11.35 9.36
C VAL A 317 12.48 -11.15 10.86
N ASP A 318 13.50 -10.65 11.57
CA ASP A 318 13.41 -10.29 12.99
C ASP A 318 13.00 -8.83 13.15
N GLN A 319 13.68 -7.91 12.45
CA GLN A 319 13.40 -6.49 12.45
C GLN A 319 13.66 -5.85 11.08
N VAL A 320 12.95 -4.76 10.80
CA VAL A 320 13.20 -3.84 9.69
C VAL A 320 13.46 -2.44 10.25
N PHE A 321 14.33 -1.69 9.57
CA PHE A 321 14.72 -0.33 9.95
C PHE A 321 14.56 0.59 8.75
N VAL A 322 14.09 1.81 9.00
CA VAL A 322 14.15 2.91 8.03
C VAL A 322 15.38 3.77 8.35
N ASP A 323 16.44 3.60 7.56
CA ASP A 323 17.67 4.37 7.69
C ASP A 323 17.52 5.65 6.83
N PHE A 324 17.50 6.82 7.47
CA PHE A 324 17.26 8.10 6.80
C PHE A 324 18.57 8.78 6.38
N CYS A 325 18.51 9.56 5.29
CA CYS A 325 19.65 10.34 4.80
C CYS A 325 19.88 11.67 5.56
N GLY A 326 19.06 11.94 6.57
CA GLY A 326 19.06 13.17 7.35
C GLY A 326 17.93 13.15 8.38
N LYS A 327 17.68 14.28 9.05
CA LYS A 327 16.51 14.42 9.92
C LYS A 327 15.23 14.22 9.10
N PRO A 328 14.32 13.30 9.47
CA PRO A 328 13.07 13.10 8.75
C PRO A 328 12.21 14.35 8.76
N TYR A 329 11.75 14.77 7.59
CA TYR A 329 10.83 15.88 7.41
C TYR A 329 9.46 15.36 7.01
N VAL A 330 8.47 15.62 7.86
CA VAL A 330 7.06 15.29 7.66
C VAL A 330 6.27 16.59 7.67
N SER A 331 5.48 16.84 6.62
CA SER A 331 4.68 18.08 6.56
C SER A 331 3.67 18.12 7.71
N ALA A 332 3.47 19.29 8.32
CA ALA A 332 2.48 19.49 9.39
C ALA A 332 1.06 19.07 8.97
N LYS A 333 0.75 19.14 7.67
CA LYS A 333 -0.53 18.66 7.11
C LYS A 333 -0.76 17.17 7.37
N VAL A 334 0.29 16.35 7.32
CA VAL A 334 0.18 14.90 7.56
C VAL A 334 -0.34 14.67 8.98
N PHE A 335 0.28 15.29 9.98
CA PHE A 335 -0.15 15.17 11.37
C PHE A 335 -1.57 15.71 11.58
N HIS A 336 -1.88 16.86 10.99
CA HIS A 336 -3.22 17.45 11.04
C HIS A 336 -4.29 16.51 10.45
N TYR A 337 -4.03 15.85 9.32
CA TYR A 337 -4.98 14.91 8.75
C TYR A 337 -5.15 13.65 9.61
N ILE A 338 -4.09 13.18 10.25
CA ILE A 338 -4.17 12.04 11.19
C ILE A 338 -5.00 12.42 12.41
N GLU A 339 -4.75 13.59 13.01
CA GLU A 339 -5.48 14.12 14.17
C GLU A 339 -6.97 14.31 13.87
N GLU A 340 -7.30 14.87 12.71
CA GLU A 340 -8.68 15.13 12.32
C GLU A 340 -9.39 13.93 11.69
N ALA A 341 -8.73 12.78 11.52
CA ALA A 341 -9.36 11.62 10.88
C ALA A 341 -10.54 11.09 11.71
N ASP A 342 -11.61 10.69 11.02
CA ASP A 342 -12.69 9.87 11.59
C ASP A 342 -12.38 8.37 11.43
N VAL A 343 -11.61 8.01 10.39
CA VAL A 343 -11.16 6.64 10.12
C VAL A 343 -9.69 6.65 9.72
N LEU A 344 -8.89 5.80 10.37
CA LEU A 344 -7.49 5.53 10.06
C LEU A 344 -7.39 4.10 9.54
N ILE A 345 -6.79 3.89 8.36
CA ILE A 345 -6.72 2.58 7.71
C ILE A 345 -5.26 2.25 7.40
N MET A 346 -4.78 1.13 7.91
CA MET A 346 -3.54 0.51 7.47
C MET A 346 -3.91 -0.43 6.32
N ALA A 347 -3.61 0.01 5.10
CA ALA A 347 -3.98 -0.67 3.86
C ALA A 347 -3.34 -2.06 3.76
N PRO A 348 -3.92 -3.00 2.99
CA PRO A 348 -3.19 -4.22 2.66
C PRO A 348 -1.92 -3.86 1.87
N GLY A 349 -0.82 -4.55 2.14
CA GLY A 349 0.49 -4.29 1.54
C GLY A 349 1.61 -4.97 2.33
N SER A 350 2.82 -5.01 1.76
CA SER A 350 3.98 -5.65 2.40
C SER A 350 4.16 -5.16 3.84
N LEU A 351 4.22 -6.09 4.77
CA LEU A 351 4.28 -5.80 6.20
C LEU A 351 5.56 -5.04 6.55
N TYR A 352 6.71 -5.59 6.14
CA TYR A 352 8.01 -5.05 6.49
C TYR A 352 8.50 -4.01 5.48
N SER A 353 8.08 -4.08 4.21
CA SER A 353 8.52 -3.10 3.20
C SER A 353 7.60 -1.90 2.99
N SER A 354 6.36 -1.90 3.48
CA SER A 354 5.43 -0.79 3.27
C SER A 354 4.81 -0.23 4.55
N LEU A 355 4.15 -1.06 5.37
CA LEU A 355 3.37 -0.57 6.52
C LEU A 355 4.23 -0.19 7.73
N ILE A 356 5.09 -1.10 8.17
CA ILE A 356 6.01 -0.81 9.28
C ILE A 356 6.89 0.41 8.96
N PRO A 357 7.49 0.54 7.76
CA PRO A 357 8.27 1.71 7.39
C PRO A 357 7.52 3.04 7.50
N VAL A 358 6.25 3.10 7.10
CA VAL A 358 5.43 4.32 7.25
C VAL A 358 5.26 4.67 8.73
N LEU A 359 5.00 3.69 9.59
CA LEU A 359 4.82 3.89 11.02
C LEU A 359 6.14 4.15 11.78
N GLN A 360 7.30 3.77 11.21
CA GLN A 360 8.63 4.11 11.73
C GLN A 360 9.05 5.55 11.42
N VAL A 361 8.35 6.25 10.53
CA VAL A 361 8.60 7.68 10.34
C VAL A 361 8.26 8.42 11.65
N PRO A 362 9.20 9.21 12.21
CA PRO A 362 9.02 9.84 13.51
C PRO A 362 7.71 10.62 13.63
N GLY A 363 6.96 10.34 14.69
CA GLY A 363 5.69 11.00 15.03
C GLY A 363 4.44 10.40 14.38
N ILE A 364 4.54 9.62 13.29
CA ILE A 364 3.34 9.08 12.61
C ILE A 364 2.58 8.10 13.51
N ALA A 365 3.25 7.10 14.07
CA ALA A 365 2.63 6.13 14.97
C ALA A 365 2.04 6.82 16.22
N ASP A 366 2.71 7.82 16.77
CA ASP A 366 2.24 8.56 17.95
C ASP A 366 1.00 9.40 17.63
N ALA A 367 0.95 10.06 16.47
CA ALA A 367 -0.24 10.78 16.02
C ALA A 367 -1.44 9.85 15.83
N VAL A 368 -1.21 8.63 15.30
CA VAL A 368 -2.27 7.60 15.19
C VAL A 368 -2.76 7.18 16.57
N ARG A 369 -1.87 7.01 17.54
CA ARG A 369 -2.25 6.67 18.93
C ARG A 369 -3.06 7.78 19.59
N GLN A 370 -2.62 9.03 19.46
CA GLN A 370 -3.24 10.21 20.06
C GLN A 370 -4.66 10.47 19.53
N ASN A 371 -4.98 10.04 18.31
CA ASN A 371 -6.35 10.13 17.81
C ASN A 371 -7.22 9.03 18.42
N GLU A 372 -7.82 9.28 19.58
CA GLU A 372 -8.73 8.36 20.28
C GLU A 372 -10.13 8.28 19.63
N ARG A 373 -10.49 9.26 18.79
CA ARG A 373 -11.84 9.34 18.20
C ARG A 373 -11.98 8.48 16.95
N ALA A 374 -10.90 8.32 16.18
CA ALA A 374 -10.94 7.61 14.91
C ALA A 374 -11.28 6.13 15.09
N LEU A 375 -11.90 5.53 14.08
CA LEU A 375 -11.92 4.08 13.91
C LEU A 375 -10.61 3.65 13.25
N LYS A 376 -9.81 2.80 13.90
CA LYS A 376 -8.48 2.37 13.44
C LYS A 376 -8.54 0.94 12.91
N LEU A 377 -8.37 0.80 11.61
CA LEU A 377 -8.51 -0.48 10.90
C LEU A 377 -7.16 -0.96 10.38
N LEU A 378 -6.81 -2.22 10.65
CA LEU A 378 -5.74 -2.92 9.93
C LEU A 378 -6.35 -3.91 8.94
N ILE A 379 -6.08 -3.73 7.65
CA ILE A 379 -6.53 -4.67 6.62
C ILE A 379 -5.41 -5.66 6.34
N CYS A 380 -5.61 -6.93 6.70
CA CYS A 380 -4.59 -7.97 6.56
C CYS A 380 -4.30 -8.30 5.10
N ASN A 381 -3.06 -8.73 4.86
CA ASN A 381 -2.71 -9.35 3.59
C ASN A 381 -3.44 -10.69 3.41
N LEU A 382 -3.81 -10.97 2.17
CA LEU A 382 -4.42 -12.23 1.77
C LEU A 382 -3.39 -13.37 1.79
N TRP A 383 -2.19 -13.06 1.30
CA TRP A 383 -1.16 -14.02 0.98
C TRP A 383 0.11 -13.75 1.76
N VAL A 384 0.78 -14.84 2.13
CA VAL A 384 2.18 -14.85 2.53
C VAL A 384 3.05 -14.33 1.40
N GLN A 385 4.04 -13.51 1.74
CA GLN A 385 5.00 -12.92 0.82
C GLN A 385 6.37 -13.58 1.04
N ALA A 386 6.92 -14.16 -0.02
CA ALA A 386 8.23 -14.80 -0.01
C ALA A 386 9.32 -13.80 0.45
N GLY A 387 10.24 -14.24 1.31
CA GLY A 387 11.31 -13.42 1.85
C GLY A 387 10.91 -12.43 2.97
N GLU A 388 9.61 -12.23 3.21
CA GLU A 388 9.09 -11.32 4.24
C GLU A 388 8.26 -12.05 5.30
N THR A 389 7.16 -12.68 4.90
CA THR A 389 6.18 -13.31 5.80
C THR A 389 6.04 -14.80 5.55
N ASP A 390 7.02 -15.43 4.89
CA ASP A 390 7.05 -16.86 4.59
C ASP A 390 7.48 -17.73 5.77
N LYS A 391 8.09 -17.13 6.80
CA LYS A 391 8.48 -17.83 8.03
C LYS A 391 8.06 -17.10 9.29
N SER A 392 7.60 -17.85 10.29
CA SER A 392 7.28 -17.33 11.62
C SER A 392 8.51 -17.37 12.53
N ILE A 393 8.70 -16.32 13.34
CA ILE A 393 9.73 -16.30 14.40
C ILE A 393 9.39 -17.29 15.51
N SER A 394 8.11 -17.42 15.87
CA SER A 394 7.68 -18.26 17.00
C SER A 394 7.79 -19.75 16.71
N ASP A 395 7.62 -20.13 15.43
CA ASP A 395 7.66 -21.52 14.98
C ASP A 395 7.97 -21.50 13.46
N PRO A 396 9.25 -21.62 13.06
CA PRO A 396 9.64 -21.52 11.65
C PRO A 396 9.04 -22.59 10.74
N GLU A 397 8.52 -23.69 11.30
CA GLU A 397 7.91 -24.79 10.56
C GLU A 397 6.40 -24.57 10.35
N ARG A 398 5.77 -23.67 11.12
CA ARG A 398 4.36 -23.32 10.92
C ARG A 398 4.20 -22.17 9.93
N LYS A 399 2.99 -22.10 9.36
CA LYS A 399 2.56 -21.01 8.47
C LYS A 399 2.40 -19.71 9.25
N PHE A 400 2.70 -18.60 8.57
CA PHE A 400 2.48 -17.25 9.09
C PHE A 400 0.98 -16.98 9.28
N GLN A 401 0.63 -16.43 10.44
CA GLN A 401 -0.73 -16.14 10.88
C GLN A 401 -0.90 -14.67 11.23
N VAL A 402 -2.13 -14.22 11.49
CA VAL A 402 -2.40 -12.83 11.87
C VAL A 402 -1.66 -12.45 13.16
N SER A 403 -1.53 -13.35 14.15
CA SER A 403 -0.73 -13.04 15.35
C SER A 403 0.77 -12.85 15.10
N ASP A 404 1.33 -13.45 14.04
CA ASP A 404 2.71 -13.16 13.62
C ASP A 404 2.84 -11.74 13.09
N MET A 405 1.83 -11.28 12.34
CA MET A 405 1.78 -9.92 11.84
C MET A 405 1.70 -8.90 12.99
N ILE A 406 0.83 -9.14 13.98
CA ILE A 406 0.74 -8.30 15.19
C ILE A 406 2.09 -8.28 15.93
N ARG A 407 2.72 -9.44 16.13
CA ARG A 407 4.05 -9.51 16.75
C ARG A 407 5.13 -8.79 15.95
N ALA A 408 5.04 -8.75 14.63
CA ALA A 408 5.96 -7.99 13.80
C ALA A 408 5.84 -6.49 14.10
N TYR A 409 4.63 -5.95 14.22
CA TYR A 409 4.43 -4.56 14.65
C TYR A 409 5.00 -4.32 16.06
N ASP A 410 4.72 -5.21 17.03
CA ASP A 410 5.25 -5.08 18.39
C ASP A 410 6.78 -5.05 18.44
N ARG A 411 7.44 -5.85 17.59
CA ARG A 411 8.92 -5.89 17.51
C ARG A 411 9.55 -4.68 16.82
N ASN A 412 8.81 -4.01 15.95
CA ASN A 412 9.35 -3.02 15.02
C ASN A 412 8.89 -1.59 15.29
N LEU A 413 7.95 -1.38 16.21
CA LEU A 413 7.46 -0.06 16.58
C LEU A 413 7.65 0.18 18.09
N PRO A 414 8.25 1.33 18.48
CA PRO A 414 8.22 1.77 19.87
C PRO A 414 6.77 1.86 20.36
N GLY A 415 6.48 1.27 21.53
CA GLY A 415 5.12 1.17 22.08
C GLY A 415 4.24 0.08 21.44
N GLY A 416 4.76 -0.68 20.47
CA GLY A 416 4.07 -1.79 19.81
C GLY A 416 2.72 -1.42 19.20
N THR A 417 1.80 -2.38 19.19
CA THR A 417 0.45 -2.25 18.61
C THR A 417 -0.55 -1.45 19.45
N SER A 418 -0.20 -1.11 20.69
CA SER A 418 -1.08 -0.35 21.59
C SER A 418 -1.50 0.98 20.97
N GLY A 419 -2.82 1.20 20.91
CA GLY A 419 -3.44 2.41 20.35
C GLY A 419 -3.32 2.56 18.83
N LEU A 420 -2.74 1.60 18.10
CA LEU A 420 -2.59 1.65 16.65
C LEU A 420 -3.79 1.06 15.90
N PHE A 421 -4.42 0.02 16.45
CA PHE A 421 -5.47 -0.74 15.79
C PHE A 421 -6.64 -1.00 16.76
N ASP A 422 -7.87 -0.75 16.29
CA ASP A 422 -9.09 -1.17 17.00
C ASP A 422 -9.54 -2.52 16.43
N GLN A 423 -9.63 -2.61 15.10
CA GLN A 423 -10.16 -3.77 14.39
C GLN A 423 -9.20 -4.30 13.33
N ILE A 424 -9.06 -5.63 13.28
CA ILE A 424 -8.19 -6.36 12.36
C ILE A 424 -9.06 -7.07 11.32
N LEU A 425 -9.11 -6.53 10.11
CA LEU A 425 -9.92 -7.07 9.02
C LEU A 425 -9.18 -8.22 8.33
N CYS A 426 -9.80 -9.40 8.33
CA CYS A 426 -9.24 -10.63 7.78
C CYS A 426 -10.18 -11.24 6.75
N LEU A 427 -9.62 -11.75 5.64
CA LEU A 427 -10.43 -12.46 4.65
C LEU A 427 -11.03 -13.72 5.26
N SER A 428 -12.35 -13.87 5.13
CA SER A 428 -13.04 -15.12 5.36
C SER A 428 -12.68 -16.14 4.28
N LEU A 429 -11.83 -17.12 4.60
CA LEU A 429 -11.48 -18.20 3.68
C LEU A 429 -12.66 -19.19 3.48
N LYS A 430 -13.68 -19.15 4.34
CA LYS A 430 -14.90 -19.97 4.21
C LYS A 430 -15.68 -19.64 2.95
N ASP A 431 -15.56 -18.40 2.47
CA ASP A 431 -16.26 -17.91 1.29
C ASP A 431 -15.50 -18.18 -0.01
N VAL A 432 -14.31 -18.80 0.08
CA VAL A 432 -13.46 -19.13 -1.06
C VAL A 432 -13.60 -20.62 -1.42
N PRO A 433 -13.96 -20.96 -2.67
CA PRO A 433 -14.00 -22.34 -3.13
C PRO A 433 -12.66 -23.07 -2.93
N GLY A 434 -12.71 -24.28 -2.40
CA GLY A 434 -11.50 -25.07 -2.11
C GLY A 434 -10.61 -25.32 -3.34
N SER A 435 -11.20 -25.44 -4.54
CA SER A 435 -10.46 -25.57 -5.80
C SER A 435 -9.55 -24.36 -6.08
N ILE A 436 -9.95 -23.16 -5.67
CA ILE A 436 -9.20 -21.93 -5.89
C ILE A 436 -8.04 -21.85 -4.89
N ILE A 437 -8.30 -22.21 -3.62
CA ILE A 437 -7.24 -22.32 -2.60
C ILE A 437 -6.17 -23.34 -3.04
N GLN A 438 -6.59 -24.46 -3.64
CA GLN A 438 -5.68 -25.46 -4.20
C GLN A 438 -4.82 -24.90 -5.34
N ASN A 439 -5.40 -24.15 -6.29
CA ASN A 439 -4.63 -23.51 -7.37
C ASN A 439 -3.56 -22.57 -6.81
N TYR A 440 -3.92 -21.75 -5.82
CA TYR A 440 -2.97 -20.87 -5.16
C TYR A 440 -1.86 -21.61 -4.43
N ALA A 441 -2.18 -22.73 -3.78
CA ALA A 441 -1.18 -23.58 -3.14
C ALA A 441 -0.19 -24.16 -4.16
N VAL A 442 -0.64 -24.54 -5.37
CA VAL A 442 0.24 -24.99 -6.46
C VAL A 442 1.17 -23.87 -6.95
N GLU A 443 0.70 -22.62 -6.94
CA GLU A 443 1.51 -21.43 -7.24
C GLU A 443 2.43 -21.01 -6.07
N GLY A 444 2.44 -21.74 -4.95
CA GLY A 444 3.19 -21.39 -3.75
C GLY A 444 2.61 -20.21 -2.96
N LYS A 445 1.41 -19.73 -3.31
CA LYS A 445 0.71 -18.67 -2.56
C LYS A 445 -0.07 -19.28 -1.40
N MET A 446 0.41 -19.03 -0.20
CA MET A 446 -0.23 -19.52 1.02
C MET A 446 -1.06 -18.41 1.66
N PRO A 447 -2.31 -18.67 2.09
CA PRO A 447 -3.10 -17.65 2.75
C PRO A 447 -2.62 -17.41 4.19
N ILE A 448 -2.80 -16.19 4.68
CA ILE A 448 -2.57 -15.85 6.09
C ILE A 448 -3.84 -16.19 6.87
N TYR A 449 -3.72 -17.10 7.84
CA TYR A 449 -4.87 -17.58 8.63
C TYR A 449 -5.10 -16.72 9.87
N LEU A 450 -6.38 -16.47 10.18
CA LEU A 450 -6.80 -15.81 11.40
C LEU A 450 -6.84 -16.80 12.57
N ASP A 451 -5.99 -16.53 13.57
CA ASP A 451 -5.95 -17.18 14.88
C ASP A 451 -6.74 -16.36 15.92
N ARG A 452 -8.07 -16.35 15.73
CA ARG A 452 -9.03 -15.46 16.41
C ARG A 452 -8.83 -15.35 17.94
N ASP A 453 -8.69 -16.47 18.63
CA ASP A 453 -8.58 -16.47 20.09
C ASP A 453 -7.29 -15.78 20.56
N LEU A 454 -6.18 -15.94 19.83
CA LEU A 454 -4.93 -15.24 20.16
C LEU A 454 -5.05 -13.74 19.96
N ILE A 455 -5.67 -13.30 18.86
CA ILE A 455 -5.88 -11.87 18.58
C ILE A 455 -6.79 -11.23 19.64
N LYS A 456 -7.89 -11.90 20.01
CA LYS A 456 -8.77 -11.43 21.10
C LYS A 456 -8.06 -11.37 22.45
N ASN A 457 -7.23 -12.37 22.77
CA ASN A 457 -6.43 -12.38 23.99
C ASN A 457 -5.36 -11.28 24.03
N GLN A 458 -4.98 -10.72 22.87
CA GLN A 458 -4.11 -9.54 22.75
C GLN A 458 -4.88 -8.21 22.86
N GLY A 459 -6.20 -8.24 23.08
CA GLY A 459 -7.04 -7.05 23.19
C GLY A 459 -7.44 -6.42 21.86
N LEU A 460 -7.22 -7.12 20.74
CA LEU A 460 -7.57 -6.66 19.40
C LEU A 460 -8.86 -7.35 18.91
N GLU A 461 -9.62 -6.67 18.05
CA GLU A 461 -10.89 -7.18 17.55
C GLU A 461 -10.78 -7.72 16.12
N PRO A 462 -10.70 -9.05 15.92
CA PRO A 462 -10.66 -9.61 14.57
C PRO A 462 -12.05 -9.60 13.93
N ILE A 463 -12.14 -9.02 12.74
CA ILE A 463 -13.33 -8.98 11.89
C ILE A 463 -13.07 -9.83 10.64
N GLU A 464 -13.76 -10.95 10.52
CA GLU A 464 -13.65 -11.85 9.37
C GLU A 464 -14.77 -11.60 8.36
N CYS A 465 -14.44 -11.26 7.12
CA CYS A 465 -15.44 -10.96 6.08
C CYS A 465 -14.99 -11.33 4.65
N GLY A 466 -15.96 -11.53 3.76
CA GLY A 466 -15.73 -11.91 2.35
C GLY A 466 -15.43 -10.73 1.43
N PHE A 467 -14.40 -9.91 1.72
CA PHE A 467 -14.11 -8.68 0.98
C PHE A 467 -13.25 -8.84 -0.29
N PHE A 468 -13.56 -9.86 -1.10
CA PHE A 468 -12.85 -10.16 -2.34
C PHE A 468 -13.77 -10.04 -3.56
N SER A 469 -13.17 -9.82 -4.74
CA SER A 469 -13.91 -9.68 -5.99
C SER A 469 -14.50 -11.03 -6.45
N LYS A 470 -15.82 -11.21 -6.27
CA LYS A 470 -16.55 -12.41 -6.76
C LYS A 470 -16.45 -12.58 -8.27
N SER A 471 -16.42 -11.49 -9.04
CA SER A 471 -16.29 -11.54 -10.50
C SER A 471 -14.88 -11.96 -10.92
N ALA A 472 -13.83 -11.45 -10.28
CA ALA A 472 -12.46 -11.91 -10.51
C ALA A 472 -12.28 -13.39 -10.14
N LEU A 473 -12.91 -13.81 -9.04
CA LEU A 473 -12.94 -15.20 -8.61
C LEU A 473 -13.59 -16.09 -9.68
N GLN A 474 -14.77 -15.73 -10.18
CA GLN A 474 -15.49 -16.52 -11.17
C GLN A 474 -14.78 -16.54 -12.55
N GLN A 475 -14.34 -15.39 -13.04
CA GLN A 475 -13.83 -15.24 -14.40
C GLN A 475 -12.35 -15.60 -14.55
N ARG A 476 -11.54 -15.32 -13.52
CA ARG A 476 -10.09 -15.46 -13.57
C ARG A 476 -9.54 -16.44 -12.54
N GLN A 477 -10.39 -16.98 -11.65
CA GLN A 477 -9.98 -17.83 -10.53
C GLN A 477 -8.97 -17.14 -9.61
N VAL A 478 -9.10 -15.80 -9.47
CA VAL A 478 -8.20 -14.95 -8.67
C VAL A 478 -8.94 -14.33 -7.49
N ILE A 479 -8.35 -14.41 -6.31
CA ILE A 479 -8.78 -13.69 -5.11
C ILE A 479 -7.96 -12.40 -5.01
N GLN A 480 -8.67 -11.28 -5.09
CA GLN A 480 -8.13 -9.96 -4.89
C GLN A 480 -9.15 -9.11 -4.14
N HIS A 481 -8.69 -8.16 -3.35
CA HIS A 481 -9.55 -7.16 -2.74
C HIS A 481 -10.30 -6.39 -3.83
N ASP A 482 -11.62 -6.29 -3.70
CA ASP A 482 -12.41 -5.42 -4.56
C ASP A 482 -12.51 -4.03 -3.89
N PRO A 483 -12.06 -2.94 -4.55
CA PRO A 483 -12.11 -1.61 -3.97
C PRO A 483 -13.49 -1.25 -3.41
N ARG A 484 -14.56 -1.61 -4.13
CA ARG A 484 -15.94 -1.25 -3.75
C ARG A 484 -16.36 -2.01 -2.51
N ILE A 485 -16.02 -3.30 -2.45
CA ILE A 485 -16.36 -4.15 -1.31
C ILE A 485 -15.61 -3.70 -0.05
N VAL A 486 -14.33 -3.33 -0.18
CA VAL A 486 -13.56 -2.75 0.92
C VAL A 486 -14.19 -1.44 1.39
N ALA A 487 -14.53 -0.53 0.47
CA ALA A 487 -15.16 0.75 0.83
C ALA A 487 -16.50 0.56 1.56
N GLN A 488 -17.35 -0.35 1.09
CA GLN A 488 -18.62 -0.68 1.76
C GLN A 488 -18.41 -1.34 3.12
N THR A 489 -17.38 -2.18 3.26
CA THR A 489 -17.01 -2.78 4.55
C THR A 489 -16.59 -1.69 5.54
N VAL A 490 -15.67 -0.80 5.14
CA VAL A 490 -15.21 0.31 5.97
C VAL A 490 -16.37 1.23 6.36
N LYS A 491 -17.24 1.57 5.41
CA LYS A 491 -18.46 2.35 5.66
C LYS A 491 -19.36 1.68 6.68
N THR A 492 -19.60 0.38 6.53
CA THR A 492 -20.46 -0.39 7.45
C THR A 492 -19.87 -0.41 8.86
N LEU A 493 -18.56 -0.64 9.00
CA LEU A 493 -17.89 -0.64 10.29
C LEU A 493 -17.87 0.76 10.94
N TYR A 494 -17.64 1.80 10.15
CA TYR A 494 -17.70 3.19 10.62
C TYR A 494 -19.10 3.54 11.14
N LEU A 495 -20.15 3.22 10.38
CA LEU A 495 -21.52 3.44 10.81
C LEU A 495 -21.85 2.62 12.07
N ALA A 496 -21.43 1.35 12.11
CA ALA A 496 -21.65 0.45 13.25
C ALA A 496 -21.08 0.99 14.56
N LYS A 497 -19.93 1.69 14.53
CA LYS A 497 -19.34 2.37 15.70
C LYS A 497 -20.32 3.32 16.42
N HIS A 498 -21.35 3.83 15.73
CA HIS A 498 -22.31 4.77 16.31
C HIS A 498 -23.56 4.14 16.94
N PHE A 499 -23.84 2.85 16.69
CA PHE A 499 -25.09 2.21 17.15
C PHE A 499 -24.94 0.78 17.63
N VAL A 500 -23.77 0.15 17.47
CA VAL A 500 -23.43 -1.08 18.19
C VAL A 500 -22.93 -0.65 19.56
N LEU A 501 -23.64 -1.06 20.62
CA LEU A 501 -23.19 -0.85 21.99
C LEU A 501 -21.93 -1.69 22.21
N ASP A 502 -20.83 -1.04 22.60
CA ASP A 502 -19.57 -1.71 22.91
C ASP A 502 -19.82 -2.82 23.96
N GLU A 503 -19.42 -4.06 23.66
CA GLU A 503 -19.04 -4.96 24.74
C GLU A 503 -17.79 -4.35 25.39
N PRO A 504 -17.65 -4.36 26.73
CA PRO A 504 -16.53 -3.72 27.39
C PRO A 504 -15.22 -4.24 26.80
N SER A 505 -14.45 -3.34 26.20
CA SER A 505 -13.08 -3.62 25.79
C SER A 505 -12.34 -4.14 27.02
N VAL A 506 -11.73 -5.30 26.89
CA VAL A 506 -10.88 -5.83 27.96
C VAL A 506 -9.70 -4.87 28.03
N ASP A 507 -9.64 -4.10 29.11
CA ASP A 507 -8.55 -3.18 29.41
C ASP A 507 -7.31 -4.02 29.79
N ILE A 508 -6.65 -4.56 28.76
CA ILE A 508 -5.39 -5.26 28.93
C ILE A 508 -4.32 -4.20 28.77
N ASN A 509 -3.82 -3.71 29.91
CA ASN A 509 -2.56 -2.98 30.01
C ASN A 509 -1.44 -3.85 29.42
N HIS A 510 -1.27 -3.79 28.09
CA HIS A 510 -0.20 -4.47 27.42
C HIS A 510 1.06 -3.62 27.60
N HIS A 511 1.75 -3.84 28.72
CA HIS A 511 3.12 -3.40 28.84
C HIS A 511 3.92 -4.14 27.76
N ALA A 512 4.27 -3.43 26.69
CA ALA A 512 5.34 -3.86 25.81
C ALA A 512 6.54 -4.12 26.71
N LYS A 513 7.04 -5.37 26.73
CA LYS A 513 8.35 -5.65 27.32
C LYS A 513 9.34 -4.70 26.65
N ASP A 514 10.26 -4.13 27.43
CA ASP A 514 11.40 -3.36 26.97
C ASP A 514 12.20 -4.17 25.94
N ALA A 515 11.71 -4.19 24.70
CA ALA A 515 12.46 -4.67 23.56
C ALA A 515 13.53 -3.61 23.34
N SER A 516 14.80 -4.03 23.26
CA SER A 516 15.89 -3.16 22.86
C SER A 516 15.60 -2.67 21.44
N TYR A 517 14.95 -1.52 21.32
CA TYR A 517 14.70 -0.89 20.04
C TYR A 517 16.04 -0.40 19.51
N LEU A 518 16.51 -0.99 18.42
CA LEU A 518 17.72 -0.53 17.77
C LEU A 518 17.35 0.65 16.87
N GLU A 519 18.05 1.76 17.08
CA GLU A 519 17.80 3.00 16.36
C GLU A 519 18.15 2.88 14.87
N SER A 520 17.47 3.68 14.06
CA SER A 520 17.81 3.89 12.67
C SER A 520 19.23 4.45 12.54
N GLN A 521 19.87 4.15 11.42
CA GLN A 521 21.19 4.68 11.11
C GLN A 521 21.07 5.87 10.17
N LEU A 522 21.90 6.88 10.40
CA LEU A 522 22.12 7.93 9.40
C LEU A 522 22.91 7.33 8.24
N ILE A 523 22.37 7.43 7.02
CA ILE A 523 23.01 6.95 5.79
C ILE A 523 23.34 8.10 4.86
N ASN A 524 24.24 7.86 3.90
CA ASN A 524 24.47 8.79 2.81
C ASN A 524 23.31 8.73 1.82
N VAL A 525 23.18 9.77 1.03
CA VAL A 525 22.21 9.82 -0.06
C VAL A 525 22.60 8.82 -1.17
N PRO A 526 21.69 7.95 -1.65
CA PRO A 526 22.04 6.87 -2.57
C PRO A 526 22.70 7.33 -3.88
N SER A 527 22.28 8.47 -4.43
CA SER A 527 22.87 9.03 -5.65
C SER A 527 24.33 9.46 -5.48
N HIS A 528 24.69 9.94 -4.28
CA HIS A 528 26.08 10.28 -3.95
C HIS A 528 26.95 9.03 -3.88
N ASP A 529 26.45 7.95 -3.29
CA ASP A 529 27.18 6.70 -3.21
C ASP A 529 27.33 6.02 -4.58
N TYR A 530 26.28 6.05 -5.41
CA TYR A 530 26.37 5.58 -6.79
C TYR A 530 27.43 6.36 -7.58
N LYS A 531 27.44 7.70 -7.47
CA LYS A 531 28.45 8.55 -8.12
C LYS A 531 29.87 8.21 -7.65
N LYS A 532 30.09 8.01 -6.34
CA LYS A 532 31.41 7.60 -5.81
C LYS A 532 31.87 6.27 -6.40
N ILE A 533 30.97 5.31 -6.56
CA ILE A 533 31.27 4.03 -7.21
C ILE A 533 31.70 4.27 -8.66
N GLN A 534 30.92 5.04 -9.42
CA GLN A 534 31.23 5.37 -10.82
C GLN A 534 32.58 6.08 -10.96
N ASP A 535 32.85 7.11 -10.16
CA ASP A 535 34.09 7.88 -10.20
C ASP A 535 35.30 6.98 -9.89
N ARG A 536 35.17 6.05 -8.93
CA ARG A 536 36.24 5.12 -8.57
C ARG A 536 36.51 4.09 -9.67
N ILE A 537 35.47 3.50 -10.24
CA ILE A 537 35.60 2.49 -11.31
C ILE A 537 36.08 3.11 -12.62
N SER A 538 35.66 4.34 -12.94
CA SER A 538 36.09 5.03 -14.17
C SER A 538 37.59 5.27 -14.23
N ASN A 539 38.24 5.42 -13.06
CA ASN A 539 39.68 5.65 -12.95
C ASN A 539 40.51 4.35 -12.83
N MET A 540 39.88 3.17 -12.79
CA MET A 540 40.58 1.90 -12.60
C MET A 540 41.17 1.39 -13.93
N PRO A 541 42.44 0.97 -14.00
CA PRO A 541 42.96 0.32 -15.19
C PRO A 541 42.30 -1.05 -15.38
N VAL A 542 41.81 -1.33 -16.59
CA VAL A 542 41.22 -2.62 -16.96
C VAL A 542 42.14 -3.27 -18.00
N THR A 543 42.45 -4.54 -17.81
CA THR A 543 43.24 -5.33 -18.77
C THR A 543 42.53 -6.64 -19.02
N ILE A 544 42.10 -6.85 -20.27
CA ILE A 544 41.36 -8.05 -20.68
C ILE A 544 42.37 -9.05 -21.26
N ASN A 545 42.59 -10.17 -20.56
CA ASN A 545 43.48 -11.23 -21.02
C ASN A 545 42.65 -12.35 -21.66
N GLY A 546 42.69 -12.50 -22.99
CA GLY A 546 41.98 -13.58 -23.72
C GLY A 546 41.59 -13.22 -25.15
N GLU A 547 40.94 -14.15 -25.87
CA GLU A 547 40.35 -13.86 -27.18
C GLU A 547 39.26 -12.78 -27.05
N GLN A 548 39.30 -11.78 -27.93
CA GLN A 548 38.32 -10.68 -27.94
C GLN A 548 36.92 -11.24 -28.23
N SER A 549 36.08 -11.30 -27.20
CA SER A 549 34.65 -11.51 -27.37
C SER A 549 33.99 -10.16 -27.64
N PRO A 550 33.10 -10.05 -28.65
CA PRO A 550 32.40 -8.80 -28.96
C PRO A 550 31.47 -8.30 -27.84
N HIS A 551 31.29 -9.09 -26.77
CA HIS A 551 30.50 -8.72 -25.59
C HIS A 551 31.35 -8.34 -24.36
N LEU A 552 32.69 -8.43 -24.45
CA LEU A 552 33.65 -8.12 -23.38
C LEU A 552 34.53 -6.96 -23.82
N ASP A 553 33.95 -5.76 -23.85
CA ASP A 553 34.72 -4.50 -23.94
C ASP A 553 34.90 -3.88 -22.55
N GLU A 554 35.86 -2.95 -22.43
CA GLU A 554 36.18 -2.31 -21.16
C GLU A 554 35.00 -1.53 -20.56
N GLU A 555 34.14 -0.95 -21.39
CA GLU A 555 33.01 -0.13 -20.95
C GLU A 555 31.94 -1.00 -20.29
N ASN A 556 31.58 -2.11 -20.93
CA ASN A 556 30.65 -3.11 -20.39
C ASN A 556 31.17 -3.72 -19.08
N ILE A 557 32.48 -4.02 -19.00
CA ILE A 557 33.08 -4.54 -17.76
C ILE A 557 32.96 -3.51 -16.63
N ARG A 558 33.25 -2.24 -16.90
CA ARG A 558 33.11 -1.16 -15.90
C ARG A 558 31.66 -1.02 -15.44
N GLU A 559 30.71 -1.00 -16.36
CA GLU A 559 29.28 -0.90 -16.05
C GLU A 559 28.80 -2.10 -15.22
N LEU A 560 29.26 -3.31 -15.54
CA LEU A 560 28.94 -4.52 -14.78
C LEU A 560 29.48 -4.43 -13.35
N ILE A 561 30.73 -3.99 -13.16
CA ILE A 561 31.33 -3.82 -11.83
C ILE A 561 30.56 -2.76 -11.03
N VAL A 562 30.24 -1.61 -11.64
CA VAL A 562 29.42 -0.57 -10.99
C VAL A 562 28.07 -1.16 -10.55
N THR A 563 27.43 -1.95 -11.40
CA THR A 563 26.15 -2.60 -11.10
C THR A 563 26.26 -3.60 -9.95
N ILE A 564 27.31 -4.43 -9.91
CA ILE A 564 27.56 -5.37 -8.82
C ILE A 564 27.76 -4.61 -7.51
N LEU A 565 28.62 -3.59 -7.49
CA LEU A 565 28.88 -2.81 -6.28
C LEU A 565 27.62 -2.06 -5.78
N TRP A 566 26.82 -1.54 -6.71
CA TRP A 566 25.54 -0.90 -6.37
C TRP A 566 24.53 -1.88 -5.75
N SER A 567 24.43 -3.10 -6.29
CA SER A 567 23.48 -4.12 -5.81
C SER A 567 23.95 -4.81 -4.51
N HIS A 568 25.22 -4.67 -4.14
CA HIS A 568 25.85 -5.40 -3.03
C HIS A 568 26.61 -4.50 -2.06
N GLN A 569 26.00 -3.37 -1.67
CA GLN A 569 26.58 -2.36 -0.75
C GLN A 569 26.85 -2.88 0.66
N ASP A 570 26.17 -3.95 1.06
CA ASP A 570 26.25 -4.66 2.33
C ASP A 570 27.28 -5.80 2.33
N ILE A 571 27.91 -6.09 1.18
CA ILE A 571 28.95 -7.11 1.07
C ILE A 571 30.33 -6.43 1.12
N PRO A 572 31.24 -6.85 2.02
CA PRO A 572 32.61 -6.35 2.02
C PRO A 572 33.25 -6.54 0.65
N LEU A 573 33.95 -5.52 0.15
CA LEU A 573 34.59 -5.56 -1.17
C LEU A 573 35.56 -6.74 -1.31
N THR A 574 36.17 -7.21 -0.24
CA THR A 574 37.07 -8.38 -0.24
C THR A 574 36.34 -9.71 -0.48
N HIS A 575 35.00 -9.74 -0.35
CA HIS A 575 34.18 -10.93 -0.58
C HIS A 575 33.49 -10.92 -1.96
N LEU A 576 33.36 -9.75 -2.59
CA LEU A 576 32.94 -9.61 -3.99
C LEU A 576 34.11 -9.93 -4.91
#